data_AF-A0A662IS17-F1
#
_entry.id   AF-A0A662IS17-F1
#
_cell.length_a   1.000
_cell.length_b   1.000
_cell.length_c   1.000
_cell.angle_alpha   90.00
_cell.angle_beta   90.00
_cell.angle_gamma   90.00
#
_symmetry.space_group_name_H-M   'P 1'
#
loop_
_entity.id
_entity.type
_entity.pdbx_description
1 polymer ?
#
loop_
_entity_poly.entity_id
_entity_poly.type
_entity_poly.pdbx_seq_one_letter_code
_entity_poly.pdbx_strand_id
1 'polypeptide(L)'
;MPVSAMNLANLETRRLRELLGRAERVLGKDLVLELVAAVRRGVEGEGSLILNSPSLVEDFPLRAQLFWARVLEPLTKLSLRMSLYAAERRAEEFKEVEVEAAKEVTKALRSTARPSVEDLVYALSALIDHDFWVVDKIGKYGVNGLLERLAKRAQVEVLEASTHIAHLTFTWASASWAVLGLTSNYREDNLETLISWSREYAREVDAYIDTLDLLVDDEAYEELVKEGAIVEQRP
;
A
#
# COMPACT_ATOMS: atom_id res chain seq x y z
N MET A 1 -17.56 4.88 -34.32
CA MET A 1 -16.71 3.87 -34.99
C MET A 1 -15.88 3.15 -33.92
N PRO A 2 -16.10 1.85 -33.64
CA PRO A 2 -15.33 1.13 -32.64
C PRO A 2 -14.25 0.30 -33.33
N VAL A 3 -13.05 0.86 -33.48
CA VAL A 3 -11.85 0.11 -33.91
C VAL A 3 -10.75 0.14 -32.84
N SER A 4 -11.02 0.69 -31.64
CA SER A 4 -9.97 0.90 -30.62
C SER A 4 -10.07 0.03 -29.35
N ALA A 5 -11.15 -0.73 -29.14
CA ALA A 5 -11.31 -1.52 -27.90
C ALA A 5 -10.74 -2.95 -28.00
N MET A 6 -10.58 -3.50 -29.22
CA MET A 6 -10.31 -4.93 -29.42
C MET A 6 -8.83 -5.32 -29.40
N ASN A 7 -7.90 -4.36 -29.45
CA ASN A 7 -6.45 -4.61 -29.45
C ASN A 7 -5.74 -4.29 -28.12
N LEU A 8 -6.30 -3.41 -27.26
CA LEU A 8 -5.76 -3.16 -25.91
C LEU A 8 -6.05 -4.32 -24.96
N ALA A 9 -7.27 -4.86 -25.01
CA ALA A 9 -7.70 -5.95 -24.13
C ALA A 9 -6.87 -7.26 -24.28
N ASN A 10 -6.33 -7.55 -25.47
CA ASN A 10 -5.61 -8.81 -25.76
C ASN A 10 -4.11 -8.77 -25.41
N LEU A 11 -3.46 -7.61 -25.52
CA LEU A 11 -2.07 -7.41 -25.12
C LEU A 11 -1.96 -7.21 -23.60
N GLU A 12 -2.91 -6.48 -23.01
CA GLU A 12 -3.01 -6.31 -21.56
C GLU A 12 -3.31 -7.65 -20.85
N THR A 13 -4.18 -8.51 -21.41
CA THR A 13 -4.46 -9.83 -20.79
C THR A 13 -3.26 -10.76 -20.79
N ARG A 14 -2.40 -10.76 -21.82
CA ARG A 14 -1.20 -11.62 -21.82
C ARG A 14 -0.20 -11.16 -20.75
N ARG A 15 0.08 -9.85 -20.71
CA ARG A 15 1.04 -9.28 -19.76
C ARG A 15 0.55 -9.39 -18.31
N LEU A 16 -0.73 -9.14 -18.06
CA LEU A 16 -1.34 -9.35 -16.74
C LEU A 16 -1.30 -10.83 -16.34
N ARG A 17 -1.51 -11.77 -17.27
CA ARG A 17 -1.40 -13.21 -16.98
C ARG A 17 0.04 -13.61 -16.67
N GLU A 18 1.02 -13.07 -17.39
CA GLU A 18 2.44 -13.32 -17.11
C GLU A 18 2.83 -12.76 -15.72
N LEU A 19 2.39 -11.55 -15.39
CA LEU A 19 2.58 -10.93 -14.08
C LEU A 19 1.91 -11.74 -12.96
N LEU A 20 0.64 -12.13 -13.12
CA LEU A 20 -0.06 -12.99 -12.17
C LEU A 20 0.69 -14.31 -11.99
N GLY A 21 1.15 -14.94 -13.07
CA GLY A 21 1.96 -16.16 -12.99
C GLY A 21 3.30 -15.96 -12.27
N ARG A 22 3.92 -14.77 -12.35
CA ARG A 22 5.10 -14.43 -11.54
C ARG A 22 4.73 -14.25 -10.07
N ALA A 23 3.68 -13.48 -9.78
CA ALA A 23 3.20 -13.26 -8.42
C ALA A 23 2.83 -14.59 -7.74
N GLU A 24 2.15 -15.50 -8.44
CA GLU A 24 1.81 -16.83 -7.93
C GLU A 24 3.05 -17.67 -7.62
N ARG A 25 4.15 -17.53 -8.38
CA ARG A 25 5.42 -18.22 -8.09
C ARG A 25 6.13 -17.64 -6.87
N VAL A 26 6.11 -16.31 -6.71
CA VAL A 26 6.77 -15.63 -5.60
C VAL A 26 5.97 -15.86 -4.31
N LEU A 27 4.71 -15.43 -4.32
CA LEU A 27 3.86 -15.38 -3.13
C LEU A 27 3.16 -16.71 -2.83
N GLY A 28 2.98 -17.56 -3.84
CA GLY A 28 2.11 -18.73 -3.77
C GLY A 28 0.73 -18.39 -4.31
N LYS A 29 0.19 -19.29 -5.13
CA LYS A 29 -1.10 -19.09 -5.81
C LYS A 29 -2.26 -18.79 -4.86
N ASP A 30 -2.36 -19.56 -3.78
CA ASP A 30 -3.45 -19.42 -2.81
C ASP A 30 -3.43 -18.04 -2.16
N LEU A 31 -2.23 -17.56 -1.77
CA LEU A 31 -2.07 -16.24 -1.17
C LEU A 31 -2.44 -15.11 -2.14
N VAL A 32 -2.03 -15.19 -3.42
CA VAL A 32 -2.41 -14.19 -4.43
C VAL A 32 -3.93 -14.14 -4.59
N LEU A 33 -4.60 -15.29 -4.68
CA LEU A 33 -6.05 -15.36 -4.81
C LEU A 33 -6.77 -14.84 -3.57
N GLU A 34 -6.28 -15.17 -2.37
CA GLU A 34 -6.81 -14.66 -1.11
C GLU A 34 -6.70 -13.14 -1.01
N LEU A 35 -5.53 -12.56 -1.33
CA LEU A 35 -5.29 -11.12 -1.35
C LEU A 35 -6.24 -10.41 -2.31
N VAL A 36 -6.27 -10.84 -3.58
CA VAL A 36 -7.15 -10.26 -4.60
C VAL A 36 -8.61 -10.33 -4.17
N ALA A 37 -9.06 -11.47 -3.64
CA ALA A 37 -10.43 -11.64 -3.19
C ALA A 37 -10.75 -10.77 -1.96
N ALA A 38 -9.82 -10.63 -1.02
CA ALA A 38 -10.00 -9.83 0.18
C ALA A 38 -10.08 -8.33 -0.15
N VAL A 39 -9.15 -7.81 -0.95
CA VAL A 39 -9.19 -6.40 -1.39
C VAL A 39 -10.46 -6.14 -2.19
N ARG A 40 -10.80 -7.02 -3.14
CA ARG A 40 -12.04 -6.90 -3.94
C ARG A 40 -13.29 -6.82 -3.05
N ARG A 41 -13.46 -7.77 -2.12
CA ARG A 41 -14.60 -7.75 -1.17
C ARG A 41 -14.58 -6.52 -0.28
N GLY A 42 -13.39 -6.07 0.14
CA GLY A 42 -13.19 -4.86 0.91
C GLY A 42 -13.72 -3.64 0.18
N VAL A 43 -13.36 -3.48 -1.09
CA VAL A 43 -13.74 -2.32 -1.91
C VAL A 43 -15.19 -2.42 -2.39
N GLU A 44 -15.66 -3.58 -2.86
CA GLU A 44 -17.07 -3.78 -3.24
C GLU A 44 -18.02 -3.53 -2.06
N GLY A 45 -17.59 -3.81 -0.83
CA GLY A 45 -18.32 -3.52 0.40
C GLY A 45 -18.09 -2.10 0.91
N GLU A 46 -17.01 -1.89 1.67
CA GLU A 46 -16.78 -0.61 2.36
C GLU A 46 -16.40 0.52 1.41
N GLY A 47 -15.65 0.22 0.34
CA GLY A 47 -15.28 1.21 -0.69
C GLY A 47 -16.51 1.80 -1.37
N SER A 48 -17.44 0.94 -1.81
CA SER A 48 -18.71 1.38 -2.40
C SER A 48 -19.56 2.18 -1.41
N LEU A 49 -19.57 1.81 -0.13
CA LEU A 49 -20.33 2.54 0.90
C LEU A 49 -19.74 3.91 1.18
N ILE A 50 -18.42 4.04 1.30
CA ILE A 50 -17.78 5.34 1.57
C ILE A 50 -17.90 6.29 0.37
N LEU A 51 -17.78 5.76 -0.85
CA LEU A 51 -17.99 6.49 -2.10
C LEU A 51 -19.42 7.03 -2.28
N ASN A 52 -20.40 6.48 -1.56
CA ASN A 52 -21.79 6.92 -1.58
C ASN A 52 -22.27 7.52 -0.25
N SER A 53 -21.36 7.68 0.71
CA SER A 53 -21.69 8.17 2.05
C SER A 53 -22.32 9.57 2.00
N PRO A 54 -23.38 9.82 2.79
CA PRO A 54 -23.93 11.16 2.98
C PRO A 54 -23.06 12.03 3.92
N SER A 55 -22.19 11.42 4.73
CA SER A 55 -21.32 12.09 5.70
C SER A 55 -19.93 11.43 5.70
N LEU A 56 -19.15 11.77 4.66
CA LEU A 56 -17.87 11.10 4.37
C LEU A 56 -16.92 11.09 5.58
N VAL A 57 -16.78 12.23 6.26
CA VAL A 57 -15.86 12.41 7.40
C VAL A 57 -16.26 11.54 8.59
N GLU A 58 -17.55 11.42 8.87
CA GLU A 58 -18.05 10.64 10.01
C GLU A 58 -18.01 9.14 9.73
N ASP A 59 -18.31 8.73 8.49
CA ASP A 59 -18.34 7.31 8.12
C ASP A 59 -16.95 6.73 7.90
N PHE A 60 -15.98 7.54 7.46
CA PHE A 60 -14.66 7.08 7.01
C PHE A 60 -13.92 6.19 8.02
N PRO A 61 -13.78 6.56 9.32
CA PRO A 61 -13.01 5.76 10.26
C PRO A 61 -13.55 4.33 10.41
N LEU A 62 -14.87 4.18 10.50
CA LEU A 62 -15.50 2.87 10.63
C LEU A 62 -15.32 2.04 9.35
N ARG A 63 -15.50 2.65 8.17
CA ARG A 63 -15.35 1.96 6.88
C ARG A 63 -13.91 1.51 6.65
N ALA A 64 -12.93 2.35 6.98
CA ALA A 64 -11.52 1.98 6.92
C ALA A 64 -11.22 0.78 7.83
N GLN A 65 -11.69 0.79 9.09
CA GLN A 65 -11.48 -0.33 10.02
C GLN A 65 -12.10 -1.64 9.53
N LEU A 66 -13.33 -1.59 8.99
CA LEU A 66 -13.99 -2.77 8.44
C LEU A 66 -13.32 -3.30 7.18
N PHE A 67 -12.78 -2.41 6.34
CA PHE A 67 -11.91 -2.80 5.22
C PHE A 67 -10.67 -3.54 5.75
N TRP A 68 -9.97 -2.96 6.72
CA TRP A 68 -8.77 -3.55 7.32
C TRP A 68 -9.02 -4.92 7.93
N ALA A 69 -10.12 -5.09 8.66
CA ALA A 69 -10.51 -6.38 9.22
C ALA A 69 -10.63 -7.49 8.15
N ARG A 70 -10.97 -7.13 6.89
CA ARG A 70 -11.07 -8.10 5.78
C ARG A 70 -9.74 -8.42 5.13
N VAL A 71 -8.81 -7.47 5.09
CA VAL A 71 -7.51 -7.65 4.42
C VAL A 71 -6.41 -8.08 5.39
N LEU A 72 -6.61 -7.95 6.71
CA LEU A 72 -5.59 -8.20 7.72
C LEU A 72 -5.03 -9.63 7.67
N GLU A 73 -5.90 -10.65 7.55
CA GLU A 73 -5.44 -12.04 7.50
C GLU A 73 -4.51 -12.31 6.29
N PRO A 74 -4.92 -12.07 5.03
CA PRO A 74 -4.04 -12.31 3.89
C PRO A 74 -2.82 -11.38 3.88
N LEU A 75 -2.92 -10.14 4.40
CA LEU A 75 -1.75 -9.28 4.57
C LEU A 75 -0.77 -9.82 5.60
N THR A 76 -1.24 -10.41 6.69
CA THR A 76 -0.36 -11.08 7.67
C THR A 76 0.39 -12.24 7.02
N LYS A 77 -0.30 -13.05 6.20
CA LYS A 77 0.35 -14.12 5.41
C LYS A 77 1.38 -13.56 4.42
N LEU A 78 1.07 -12.44 3.78
CA LEU A 78 2.00 -11.71 2.91
C LEU A 78 3.24 -11.24 3.69
N SER A 79 3.09 -10.57 4.82
CA SER A 79 4.22 -10.10 5.65
C SER A 79 5.11 -11.26 6.11
N LEU A 80 4.52 -12.39 6.49
CA LEU A 80 5.29 -13.61 6.83
C LEU A 80 6.06 -14.14 5.62
N ARG A 81 5.42 -14.14 4.43
CA ARG A 81 6.07 -14.57 3.19
C ARG A 81 7.22 -13.64 2.80
N MET A 82 7.01 -12.32 2.88
CA MET A 82 8.06 -11.32 2.65
C MET A 82 9.24 -11.50 3.59
N SER A 83 8.96 -11.76 4.88
CA SER A 83 10.00 -12.03 5.88
C SER A 83 10.87 -13.24 5.52
N LEU A 84 10.25 -14.32 5.03
CA LEU A 84 10.97 -15.50 4.54
C LEU A 84 11.80 -15.18 3.29
N TYR A 85 11.25 -14.41 2.34
CA TYR A 85 11.97 -14.01 1.13
C TYR A 85 13.18 -13.11 1.41
N ALA A 86 13.04 -12.17 2.34
CA ALA A 86 14.14 -11.34 2.81
C ALA A 86 15.25 -12.21 3.43
N ALA A 87 14.89 -13.19 4.27
CA ALA A 87 15.85 -14.14 4.85
C ALA A 87 16.53 -15.02 3.79
N GLU A 88 15.82 -15.41 2.73
CA GLU A 88 16.34 -16.19 1.60
C GLU A 88 17.17 -15.36 0.60
N ARG A 89 17.35 -14.05 0.81
CA ARG A 89 17.98 -13.11 -0.14
C ARG A 89 17.28 -13.06 -1.50
N ARG A 90 15.96 -13.25 -1.52
CA ARG A 90 15.10 -13.20 -2.70
C ARG A 90 14.19 -11.97 -2.71
N ALA A 91 14.49 -10.98 -1.88
CA ALA A 91 13.80 -9.70 -1.80
C ALA A 91 13.60 -9.04 -3.18
N GLU A 92 14.62 -9.08 -4.04
CA GLU A 92 14.57 -8.48 -5.38
C GLU A 92 13.48 -9.10 -6.26
N GLU A 93 13.23 -10.41 -6.18
CA GLU A 93 12.16 -11.06 -6.96
C GLU A 93 10.77 -10.53 -6.58
N PHE A 94 10.57 -10.25 -5.28
CA PHE A 94 9.34 -9.65 -4.78
C PHE A 94 9.19 -8.20 -5.27
N LYS A 95 10.23 -7.39 -5.08
CA LYS A 95 10.26 -5.98 -5.50
C LYS A 95 10.02 -5.81 -7.00
N GLU A 96 10.60 -6.69 -7.83
CA GLU A 96 10.36 -6.68 -9.27
C GLU A 96 8.88 -6.93 -9.63
N VAL A 97 8.26 -7.92 -8.99
CA VAL A 97 6.85 -8.25 -9.22
C VAL A 97 5.95 -7.08 -8.82
N GLU A 98 6.23 -6.47 -7.67
CA GLU A 98 5.48 -5.32 -7.18
C GLU A 98 5.60 -4.11 -8.12
N VAL A 99 6.81 -3.76 -8.54
CA VAL A 99 7.06 -2.66 -9.50
C VAL A 99 6.38 -2.92 -10.84
N GLU A 100 6.38 -4.16 -11.33
CA GLU A 100 5.68 -4.50 -12.56
C GLU A 100 4.16 -4.39 -12.40
N ALA A 101 3.60 -4.85 -11.28
CA ALA A 101 2.19 -4.68 -10.97
C ALA A 101 1.82 -3.19 -10.90
N ALA A 102 2.62 -2.41 -10.18
CA ALA A 102 2.44 -0.97 -10.06
C ALA A 102 2.43 -0.27 -11.42
N LYS A 103 3.38 -0.61 -12.31
CA LYS A 103 3.44 -0.07 -13.68
C LYS A 103 2.16 -0.37 -14.46
N GLU A 104 1.59 -1.57 -14.34
CA GLU A 104 0.32 -1.89 -15.02
C GLU A 104 -0.86 -1.12 -14.40
N VAL A 105 -0.93 -0.99 -13.08
CA VAL A 105 -1.97 -0.19 -12.41
C VAL A 105 -1.86 1.29 -12.79
N THR A 106 -0.66 1.87 -12.77
CA THR A 106 -0.41 3.26 -13.19
C THR A 106 -0.84 3.51 -14.63
N LYS A 107 -0.55 2.60 -15.56
CA LYS A 107 -1.02 2.71 -16.95
C LYS A 107 -2.54 2.69 -17.04
N ALA A 108 -3.18 1.75 -16.33
CA ALA A 108 -4.62 1.64 -16.30
C ALA A 108 -5.26 2.93 -15.75
N LEU A 109 -4.75 3.46 -14.64
CA LEU A 109 -5.22 4.72 -14.06
C LEU A 109 -5.07 5.89 -15.04
N ARG A 110 -3.87 6.06 -15.65
CA ARG A 110 -3.60 7.16 -16.60
C ARG A 110 -4.43 7.09 -17.88
N SER A 111 -4.94 5.92 -18.22
CA SER A 111 -5.84 5.76 -19.39
C SER A 111 -7.22 6.40 -19.20
N THR A 112 -7.62 6.74 -17.95
CA THR A 112 -8.96 7.23 -17.63
C THR A 112 -9.18 8.73 -17.92
N ALA A 113 -8.15 9.45 -18.39
CA ALA A 113 -8.16 10.88 -18.74
C ALA A 113 -8.59 11.83 -17.59
N ARG A 114 -8.55 11.38 -16.33
CA ARG A 114 -8.85 12.20 -15.15
C ARG A 114 -7.60 12.93 -14.64
N PRO A 115 -7.65 14.25 -14.40
CA PRO A 115 -6.50 15.01 -13.91
C PRO A 115 -6.00 14.55 -12.52
N SER A 116 -6.91 14.13 -11.64
CA SER A 116 -6.61 13.70 -10.26
C SER A 116 -5.95 12.31 -10.18
N VAL A 117 -5.73 11.62 -11.31
CA VAL A 117 -5.06 10.31 -11.35
C VAL A 117 -3.63 10.35 -10.82
N GLU A 118 -2.89 11.43 -11.05
CA GLU A 118 -1.50 11.51 -10.60
C GLU A 118 -1.37 11.47 -9.08
N ASP A 119 -2.41 11.88 -8.35
CA ASP A 119 -2.48 11.77 -6.89
C ASP A 119 -2.59 10.30 -6.45
N LEU A 120 -3.36 9.49 -7.20
CA LEU A 120 -3.44 8.03 -6.97
C LEU A 120 -2.15 7.31 -7.38
N VAL A 121 -1.44 7.80 -8.40
CA VAL A 121 -0.14 7.26 -8.79
C VAL A 121 0.91 7.56 -7.73
N TYR A 122 0.91 8.78 -7.18
CA TYR A 122 1.78 9.15 -6.07
C TYR A 122 1.48 8.31 -4.82
N ALA A 123 0.20 8.16 -4.47
CA ALA A 123 -0.23 7.31 -3.37
C ALA A 123 0.20 5.83 -3.53
N LEU A 124 0.14 5.29 -4.75
CA LEU A 124 0.66 3.96 -5.04
C LEU A 124 2.18 3.89 -4.84
N SER A 125 2.93 4.93 -5.22
CA SER A 125 4.38 4.99 -4.99
C SER A 125 4.72 4.90 -3.51
N ALA A 126 4.07 5.70 -2.67
CA ALA A 126 4.30 5.70 -1.22
C ALA A 126 4.04 4.32 -0.58
N LEU A 127 3.01 3.59 -1.04
CA LEU A 127 2.74 2.21 -0.59
C LEU A 127 3.87 1.23 -0.99
N ILE A 128 4.42 1.38 -2.19
CA ILE A 128 5.53 0.53 -2.66
C ILE A 128 6.83 0.88 -1.93
N ASP A 129 7.09 2.17 -1.72
CA ASP A 129 8.27 2.66 -0.99
C ASP A 129 8.23 2.13 0.46
N HIS A 130 7.05 2.09 1.08
CA HIS A 130 6.83 1.40 2.35
C HIS A 130 7.20 -0.08 2.29
N ASP A 131 6.64 -0.83 1.34
CA ASP A 131 6.87 -2.28 1.24
C ASP A 131 8.36 -2.58 0.99
N PHE A 132 9.02 -1.74 0.20
CA PHE A 132 10.46 -1.82 -0.06
C PHE A 132 11.27 -1.56 1.21
N TRP A 133 10.94 -0.50 1.95
CA TRP A 133 11.56 -0.19 3.23
C TRP A 133 11.43 -1.36 4.20
N VAL A 134 10.23 -1.95 4.34
CA VAL A 134 10.01 -3.12 5.22
C VAL A 134 10.92 -4.28 4.81
N VAL A 135 10.93 -4.63 3.52
CA VAL A 135 11.74 -5.75 3.01
C VAL A 135 13.23 -5.50 3.23
N ASP A 136 13.71 -4.28 2.99
CA ASP A 136 15.12 -3.92 3.17
C ASP A 136 15.55 -3.95 4.63
N LYS A 137 14.73 -3.40 5.52
CA LYS A 137 15.03 -3.39 6.96
C LYS A 137 14.97 -4.80 7.55
N ILE A 138 14.04 -5.65 7.11
CA ILE A 138 14.05 -7.07 7.48
C ILE A 138 15.29 -7.77 6.91
N GLY A 139 15.70 -7.47 5.68
CA GLY A 139 16.92 -8.02 5.09
C GLY A 139 18.19 -7.64 5.87
N LYS A 140 18.26 -6.38 6.36
CA LYS A 140 19.40 -5.85 7.12
C LYS A 140 19.44 -6.36 8.57
N TYR A 141 18.32 -6.31 9.28
CA TYR A 141 18.30 -6.55 10.74
C TYR A 141 17.64 -7.89 11.14
N GLY A 142 17.01 -8.59 10.21
CA GLY A 142 16.06 -9.66 10.51
C GLY A 142 14.75 -9.12 11.12
N VAL A 143 13.70 -9.94 11.11
CA VAL A 143 12.38 -9.57 11.66
C VAL A 143 12.49 -9.14 13.13
N ASN A 144 13.11 -9.95 13.98
CA ASN A 144 13.24 -9.65 15.40
C ASN A 144 14.10 -8.41 15.65
N GLY A 145 15.20 -8.24 14.90
CA GLY A 145 16.07 -7.08 15.06
C GLY A 145 15.40 -5.78 14.64
N LEU A 146 14.53 -5.81 13.62
CA LEU A 146 13.70 -4.66 13.25
C LEU A 146 12.65 -4.37 14.33
N LEU A 147 11.89 -5.38 14.76
CA LEU A 147 10.85 -5.22 15.78
C LEU A 147 11.39 -4.67 17.10
N GLU A 148 12.55 -5.15 17.56
CA GLU A 148 13.19 -4.63 18.77
C GLU A 148 13.56 -3.16 18.66
N ARG A 149 14.06 -2.71 17.50
CA ARG A 149 14.40 -1.31 17.26
C ARG A 149 13.16 -0.44 17.22
N LEU A 150 12.14 -0.87 16.48
CA LEU A 150 10.86 -0.16 16.40
C LEU A 150 10.22 -0.03 17.79
N ALA A 151 10.18 -1.11 18.56
CA ALA A 151 9.58 -1.10 19.90
C ALA A 151 10.34 -0.20 20.90
N LYS A 152 11.66 -0.08 20.77
CA LYS A 152 12.50 0.71 21.69
C LYS A 152 12.68 2.16 21.28
N ARG A 153 12.67 2.46 19.98
CA ARG A 153 13.12 3.75 19.43
C ARG A 153 12.04 4.51 18.68
N ALA A 154 10.99 3.83 18.22
CA ALA A 154 10.03 4.40 17.28
C ALA A 154 8.59 3.96 17.53
N GLN A 155 8.22 3.68 18.79
CA GLN A 155 6.91 3.09 19.11
C GLN A 155 5.75 4.00 18.67
N VAL A 156 5.88 5.31 18.94
CA VAL A 156 4.83 6.29 18.62
C VAL A 156 4.72 6.45 17.11
N GLU A 157 5.85 6.62 16.45
CA GLU A 157 6.00 6.81 15.01
C GLU A 157 5.43 5.61 14.25
N VAL A 158 5.67 4.38 14.71
CA VAL A 158 5.07 3.18 14.11
C VAL A 158 3.55 3.15 14.25
N LEU A 159 3.01 3.53 15.40
CA LEU A 159 1.55 3.54 15.61
C LEU A 159 0.86 4.58 14.71
N GLU A 160 1.46 5.76 14.59
CA GLU A 160 0.96 6.82 13.72
C GLU A 160 1.10 6.42 12.24
N ALA A 161 2.28 5.96 11.82
CA ALA A 161 2.53 5.47 10.46
C ALA A 161 1.55 4.37 10.07
N SER A 162 1.30 3.40 10.95
CA SER A 162 0.36 2.30 10.71
C SER A 162 -1.06 2.82 10.45
N THR A 163 -1.48 3.88 11.13
CA THR A 163 -2.78 4.52 10.93
C THR A 163 -2.84 5.21 9.58
N HIS A 164 -1.78 5.91 9.17
CA HIS A 164 -1.70 6.57 7.87
C HIS A 164 -1.63 5.57 6.71
N ILE A 165 -0.83 4.52 6.82
CA ILE A 165 -0.81 3.39 5.85
C ILE A 165 -2.20 2.77 5.73
N ALA A 166 -2.88 2.62 6.86
CA ALA A 166 -4.23 2.08 6.88
C ALA A 166 -5.21 2.93 6.07
N HIS A 167 -5.25 4.23 6.33
CA HIS A 167 -6.12 5.14 5.60
C HIS A 167 -5.69 5.33 4.14
N LEU A 168 -4.40 5.37 3.85
CA LEU A 168 -3.85 5.43 2.51
C LEU A 168 -4.31 4.25 1.66
N THR A 169 -4.12 3.03 2.16
CA THR A 169 -4.52 1.81 1.45
C THR A 169 -6.03 1.81 1.15
N PHE A 170 -6.86 2.18 2.13
CA PHE A 170 -8.31 2.18 1.97
C PHE A 170 -8.79 3.26 0.98
N THR A 171 -8.30 4.49 1.12
CA THR A 171 -8.64 5.59 0.19
C THR A 171 -8.17 5.27 -1.22
N TRP A 172 -6.92 4.83 -1.37
CA TRP A 172 -6.31 4.52 -2.66
C TRP A 172 -7.05 3.39 -3.36
N ALA A 173 -7.34 2.29 -2.66
CA ALA A 173 -8.07 1.17 -3.24
C ALA A 173 -9.48 1.59 -3.67
N SER A 174 -10.23 2.27 -2.79
CA SER A 174 -11.60 2.69 -3.08
C SER A 174 -11.67 3.65 -4.27
N ALA A 175 -10.81 4.66 -4.29
CA ALA A 175 -10.77 5.65 -5.36
C ALA A 175 -10.29 5.04 -6.69
N SER A 176 -9.23 4.22 -6.67
CA SER A 176 -8.71 3.55 -7.87
C SER A 176 -9.76 2.64 -8.51
N TRP A 177 -10.53 1.88 -7.72
CA TRP A 177 -11.62 1.05 -8.23
C TRP A 177 -12.70 1.87 -8.93
N ALA A 178 -13.09 3.02 -8.36
CA ALA A 178 -14.06 3.91 -8.98
C ALA A 178 -13.54 4.53 -10.27
N VAL A 179 -12.30 5.04 -10.27
CA VAL A 179 -11.64 5.62 -11.44
C VAL A 179 -11.52 4.61 -12.59
N LEU A 180 -11.20 3.36 -12.28
CA LEU A 180 -11.10 2.27 -13.26
C LEU A 180 -12.46 1.74 -13.73
N GLY A 181 -13.58 2.31 -13.26
CA GLY A 181 -14.94 1.92 -13.66
C GLY A 181 -15.38 0.56 -13.07
N LEU A 182 -14.71 0.09 -12.02
CA LEU A 182 -15.04 -1.17 -11.33
C LEU A 182 -16.15 -0.98 -10.28
N THR A 183 -16.42 0.26 -9.89
CA THR A 183 -17.58 0.65 -9.06
C THR A 183 -18.56 1.45 -9.91
N SER A 184 -19.78 0.94 -10.09
CA SER A 184 -20.74 1.50 -11.05
C SER A 184 -21.45 2.77 -10.60
N ASN A 185 -21.59 2.99 -9.28
CA ASN A 185 -22.29 4.15 -8.72
C ASN A 185 -21.47 4.74 -7.57
N TYR A 186 -21.19 6.04 -7.64
CA TYR A 186 -20.52 6.78 -6.58
C TYR A 186 -20.85 8.27 -6.69
N ARG A 187 -20.68 9.01 -5.59
CA ARG A 187 -20.77 10.47 -5.58
C ARG A 187 -19.43 11.03 -6.04
N GLU A 188 -19.44 11.87 -7.06
CA GLU A 188 -18.23 12.45 -7.64
C GLU A 188 -17.42 13.24 -6.59
N ASP A 189 -18.09 14.05 -5.76
CA ASP A 189 -17.44 14.82 -4.69
C ASP A 189 -16.74 13.91 -3.66
N ASN A 190 -17.33 12.75 -3.36
CA ASN A 190 -16.72 11.78 -2.45
C ASN A 190 -15.47 11.15 -3.10
N LEU A 191 -15.54 10.83 -4.39
CA LEU A 191 -14.38 10.30 -5.12
C LEU A 191 -13.21 11.29 -5.10
N GLU A 192 -13.44 12.55 -5.49
CA GLU A 192 -12.38 13.56 -5.50
C GLU A 192 -11.82 13.82 -4.09
N THR A 193 -12.67 13.77 -3.05
CA THR A 193 -12.21 13.87 -1.66
C THR A 193 -11.33 12.69 -1.27
N LEU A 194 -11.70 11.45 -1.62
CA LEU A 194 -10.89 10.27 -1.33
C LEU A 194 -9.55 10.31 -2.08
N ILE A 195 -9.52 10.79 -3.33
CA ILE A 195 -8.27 10.97 -4.08
C ILE A 195 -7.36 11.99 -3.38
N SER A 196 -7.93 13.14 -2.97
CA SER A 196 -7.18 14.14 -2.22
C SER A 196 -6.64 13.59 -0.90
N TRP A 197 -7.44 12.81 -0.17
CA TRP A 197 -7.00 12.16 1.07
C TRP A 197 -5.92 11.11 0.81
N SER A 198 -5.99 10.33 -0.27
CA SER A 198 -4.90 9.43 -0.66
C SER A 198 -3.58 10.17 -0.83
N ARG A 199 -3.60 11.35 -1.47
CA ARG A 199 -2.39 12.18 -1.60
C ARG A 199 -1.85 12.65 -0.26
N GLU A 200 -2.72 13.16 0.62
CA GLU A 200 -2.27 13.65 1.93
C GLU A 200 -1.74 12.50 2.81
N TYR A 201 -2.44 11.36 2.85
CA TYR A 201 -1.93 10.19 3.57
C TYR A 201 -0.63 9.64 2.98
N ALA A 202 -0.42 9.72 1.66
CA ALA A 202 0.84 9.35 1.04
C ALA A 202 2.00 10.22 1.52
N ARG A 203 1.80 11.54 1.63
CA ARG A 203 2.83 12.45 2.18
C ARG A 203 3.18 12.12 3.62
N GLU A 204 2.17 11.85 4.46
CA GLU A 204 2.41 11.44 5.84
C GLU A 204 3.19 10.13 5.89
N VAL A 205 2.81 9.13 5.09
CA VAL A 205 3.53 7.85 5.00
C VAL A 205 4.98 8.05 4.59
N ASP A 206 5.27 8.84 3.56
CA ASP A 206 6.65 9.16 3.15
C ASP A 206 7.45 9.78 4.31
N ALA A 207 6.87 10.79 4.98
CA ALA A 207 7.53 11.46 6.11
C ALA A 207 7.79 10.52 7.30
N TYR A 208 6.85 9.61 7.59
CA TYR A 208 7.05 8.59 8.62
C TYR A 208 8.09 7.55 8.18
N ILE A 209 8.14 7.13 6.92
CA ILE A 209 9.17 6.21 6.44
C ILE A 209 10.56 6.83 6.62
N ASP A 210 10.75 8.09 6.23
CA ASP A 210 12.02 8.81 6.43
C ASP A 210 12.41 8.86 7.91
N THR A 211 11.43 9.18 8.78
CA THR A 211 11.65 9.23 10.23
C THR A 211 12.02 7.85 10.79
N LEU A 212 11.27 6.82 10.40
CA LEU A 212 11.52 5.45 10.82
C LEU A 212 12.87 4.95 10.32
N ASP A 213 13.29 5.32 9.10
CA ASP A 213 14.59 4.98 8.53
C ASP A 213 15.75 5.45 9.43
N LEU A 214 15.67 6.69 9.90
CA LEU A 214 16.63 7.29 10.83
C LEU A 214 16.62 6.61 12.21
N LEU A 215 15.43 6.31 12.74
CA LEU A 215 15.30 5.73 14.09
C LEU A 215 15.73 4.25 14.16
N VAL A 216 15.56 3.50 13.08
CA VAL A 216 15.99 2.10 13.03
C VAL A 216 17.46 1.94 12.65
N ASP A 217 18.06 2.93 12.00
CA ASP A 217 19.49 2.87 11.70
C ASP A 217 20.33 3.17 12.96
N ASP A 218 21.30 2.29 13.26
CA ASP A 218 22.07 2.40 14.51
C ASP A 218 23.01 3.60 14.50
N GLU A 219 23.64 3.90 13.35
CA GLU A 219 24.58 5.02 13.23
C GLU A 219 23.83 6.35 13.29
N ALA A 220 22.76 6.49 12.50
CA ALA A 220 21.93 7.69 12.48
C ALA A 220 21.27 7.96 13.85
N TYR A 221 20.73 6.93 14.51
CA TYR A 221 20.12 7.06 15.83
C TYR A 221 21.13 7.54 16.89
N GLU A 222 22.34 6.95 16.90
CA GLU A 222 23.39 7.39 17.82
C GLU A 222 23.81 8.84 17.59
N GLU A 223 23.88 9.30 16.34
CA GLU A 223 24.18 10.69 16.01
C GLU A 223 23.09 11.64 16.53
N LEU A 224 21.82 11.31 16.30
CA LEU A 224 20.69 12.10 16.80
C LEU A 224 20.68 12.20 18.33
N VAL A 225 21.04 11.13 19.04
CA VAL A 225 21.20 11.14 20.50
C VAL A 225 22.39 12.02 20.92
N LYS A 226 23.53 11.91 20.24
CA LYS A 226 24.74 12.71 20.52
C LYS A 226 24.48 14.21 20.32
N GLU A 227 23.69 14.58 19.32
CA GLU A 227 23.32 15.97 19.03
C GLU A 227 22.19 16.49 19.93
N GLY A 228 21.57 15.63 20.73
CA GLY A 228 20.45 15.99 21.60
C GLY A 228 19.15 16.25 20.84
N ALA A 229 19.06 15.83 19.58
CA ALA A 229 17.85 15.93 18.76
C ALA A 229 16.76 14.97 19.25
N ILE A 230 17.15 13.84 19.84
CA ILE A 230 16.25 12.87 20.48
C ILE A 230 16.83 12.42 21.84
N VAL A 231 15.94 12.05 22.77
CA VAL A 231 16.34 11.51 24.08
C VAL A 231 16.41 9.99 24.00
N GLU A 232 17.50 9.40 24.47
CA GLU A 232 17.64 7.94 24.56
C GLU A 232 16.49 7.35 25.40
N GLN A 233 15.63 6.56 24.76
CA GLN A 233 14.59 5.83 25.46
C GLN A 233 15.23 4.63 26.17
N ARG A 234 15.45 4.77 27.48
CA ARG A 234 15.92 3.67 28.32
C ARG A 234 14.76 2.71 28.63
N PRO A 235 14.99 1.38 28.57
CA PRO A 235 13.99 0.38 28.92
C PRO A 235 13.56 0.45 30.38
#